data_AF-A0A3D2CF25-F1
#
_entry.id   AF-A0A3D2CF25-F1
#
_cell.length_a   1.000
_cell.length_b   1.000
_cell.length_c   1.000
_cell.angle_alpha   90.00
_cell.angle_beta   90.00
_cell.angle_gamma   90.00
#
_symmetry.space_group_name_H-M   'P 1'
#
loop_
_entity.id
_entity.type
_entity.pdbx_description
1 polymer ?
#
loop_
_entity_poly.entity_id
_entity_poly.type
_entity_poly.pdbx_seq_one_letter_code
_entity_poly.pdbx_strand_id
1 'polypeptide(L)'
;GVDIDHLIISQPDDAEQALDVLEELVSCGGVDLVVLDSVAALVPRAELQGEMSDTQVGLQARLMSKALRKVTGAASKSNTAVLFINQLRQKIGVMFGPSEVTAGGNALKYYASVRLDIRRIGSLKQGTEAVGNKTRVRVVKNKLAPPFRQAEFEIVFGRGVSRAGEALDAALEHGFITRSGSWFSFADTNIGQGREAARAWLESHPEQLETLVDRLLSNPSD
;
A
#
# COMPACT_ATOMS: atom_id res chain seq x y z
N GLY A 1 5.58 -4.92 14.35
CA GLY A 1 5.86 -5.71 13.14
C GLY A 1 7.04 -5.16 12.37
N VAL A 2 7.21 -3.84 12.32
CA VAL A 2 8.44 -3.21 11.83
C VAL A 2 9.52 -3.32 12.89
N ASP A 3 10.74 -3.65 12.48
CA ASP A 3 11.94 -3.55 13.30
C ASP A 3 12.43 -2.09 13.28
N ILE A 4 12.24 -1.38 14.38
CA ILE A 4 12.53 0.05 14.49
C ILE A 4 14.04 0.30 14.58
N ASP A 5 14.81 -0.65 15.12
CA ASP A 5 16.24 -0.49 15.34
C ASP A 5 17.02 -0.53 14.02
N HIS A 6 16.50 -1.27 13.03
CA HIS A 6 17.08 -1.39 11.69
C HIS A 6 16.41 -0.49 10.64
N LEU A 7 15.40 0.30 11.02
CA LEU A 7 14.72 1.21 10.11
C LEU A 7 15.51 2.50 9.91
N ILE A 8 16.03 2.71 8.69
CA ILE A 8 16.65 3.98 8.32
C ILE A 8 15.57 5.04 8.11
N ILE A 9 15.68 6.16 8.83
CA ILE A 9 14.78 7.30 8.73
C ILE A 9 15.55 8.53 8.25
N SER A 10 14.99 9.24 7.27
CA SER A 10 15.49 10.54 6.82
C SER A 10 14.33 11.53 6.77
N GLN A 11 14.55 12.73 7.32
CA GLN A 11 13.60 13.84 7.31
C GLN A 11 14.24 15.01 6.54
N PRO A 12 14.09 15.04 5.21
CA PRO A 12 14.67 16.08 4.37
C PRO A 12 13.93 17.42 4.53
N ASP A 13 14.66 18.51 4.37
CA ASP A 13 14.19 19.89 4.46
C ASP A 13 13.46 20.33 3.18
N ASP A 14 13.90 19.84 2.02
CA ASP A 14 13.34 20.17 0.70
C ASP A 14 13.25 18.97 -0.25
N ALA A 15 12.49 19.16 -1.34
CA ALA A 15 12.25 18.11 -2.32
C ALA A 15 13.51 17.62 -3.02
N GLU A 16 14.45 18.52 -3.31
CA GLU A 16 15.73 18.17 -3.94
C GLU A 16 16.54 17.25 -3.04
N GLN A 17 16.70 17.62 -1.77
CA GLN A 17 17.39 16.80 -0.77
C GLN A 17 16.71 15.43 -0.60
N ALA A 18 15.38 15.41 -0.50
CA ALA A 18 14.62 14.17 -0.39
C ALA A 18 14.90 13.19 -1.55
N LEU A 19 14.96 13.73 -2.77
CA LEU A 19 15.19 12.94 -3.98
C LEU A 19 16.65 12.55 -4.16
N ASP A 20 17.59 13.36 -3.69
CA ASP A 20 19.02 13.02 -3.66
C ASP A 20 19.28 11.88 -2.66
N VAL A 21 18.73 11.96 -1.44
CA VAL A 21 18.80 10.86 -0.45
C VAL A 21 18.15 9.59 -1.00
N LEU A 22 17.01 9.70 -1.68
CA LEU A 22 16.38 8.56 -2.35
C LEU A 22 17.30 7.94 -3.41
N GLU A 23 17.94 8.75 -4.25
CA GLU A 23 18.90 8.29 -5.27
C GLU A 23 20.08 7.55 -4.63
N GLU A 24 20.65 8.09 -3.54
CA GLU A 24 21.76 7.50 -2.81
C GLU A 24 21.40 6.15 -2.17
N LEU A 25 20.27 6.08 -1.43
CA LEU A 25 19.81 4.86 -0.78
C LEU A 25 19.50 3.75 -1.78
N VAL A 26 18.92 4.10 -2.92
CA VAL A 26 18.65 3.12 -3.99
C VAL A 26 19.96 2.67 -4.65
N SER A 27 20.91 3.59 -4.86
CA SER A 27 22.16 3.29 -5.56
C SER A 27 23.18 2.52 -4.72
N CYS A 28 23.07 2.55 -3.38
CA CYS A 28 24.04 1.89 -2.51
C CYS A 28 23.94 0.35 -2.54
N GLY A 29 22.81 -0.21 -3.02
CA GLY A 29 22.60 -1.66 -3.11
C GLY A 29 22.43 -2.39 -1.77
N GLY A 30 22.43 -1.66 -0.65
CA GLY A 30 22.24 -2.20 0.70
C GLY A 30 20.81 -2.10 1.22
N VAL A 31 19.85 -1.66 0.40
CA VAL A 31 18.46 -1.44 0.79
C VAL A 31 17.51 -2.14 -0.18
N ASP A 32 16.63 -2.98 0.35
CA ASP A 32 15.64 -3.72 -0.44
C ASP A 32 14.38 -2.89 -0.74
N LEU A 33 13.98 -1.99 0.18
CA LEU A 33 12.79 -1.17 0.08
C LEU A 33 13.04 0.25 0.59
N VAL A 34 12.71 1.25 -0.22
CA VAL A 34 12.67 2.66 0.19
C VAL A 34 11.23 3.18 0.05
N VAL A 35 10.72 3.83 1.10
CA VAL A 35 9.38 4.44 1.11
C VAL A 35 9.52 5.97 1.20
N LEU A 36 8.91 6.68 0.25
CA LEU A 36 8.80 8.14 0.28
C LEU A 36 7.38 8.54 0.70
N ASP A 37 7.25 9.08 1.91
CA ASP A 37 6.01 9.58 2.50
C ASP A 37 6.07 11.10 2.73
N SER A 38 5.49 11.96 1.89
CA SER A 38 4.73 11.68 0.67
C SER A 38 5.15 12.60 -0.47
N VAL A 39 4.81 12.24 -1.71
CA VAL A 39 5.06 13.08 -2.89
C VAL A 39 4.42 14.45 -2.76
N ALA A 40 3.28 14.56 -2.10
CA ALA A 40 2.60 15.83 -1.88
C ALA A 40 3.39 16.78 -0.96
N ALA A 41 4.28 16.24 -0.11
CA ALA A 41 5.13 17.00 0.80
C ALA A 41 6.51 17.36 0.20
N LEU A 42 6.80 16.92 -1.04
CA LEU A 42 8.03 17.29 -1.73
C LEU A 42 7.94 18.74 -2.24
N VAL A 43 8.19 19.72 -1.37
CA VAL A 43 8.21 21.14 -1.71
C VAL A 43 9.60 21.52 -2.22
N PRO A 44 9.74 22.04 -3.45
CA PRO A 44 11.03 22.50 -3.97
C PRO A 44 11.63 23.63 -3.13
N ARG A 45 12.96 23.68 -3.01
CA ARG A 45 13.66 24.71 -2.24
C ARG A 45 13.29 26.13 -2.64
N ALA A 46 13.14 26.39 -3.93
CA ALA A 46 12.76 27.71 -4.43
C ALA A 46 11.35 28.11 -3.97
N GLU A 47 10.45 27.15 -3.74
CA GLU A 47 9.09 27.41 -3.25
C GLU A 47 9.10 27.68 -1.74
N LEU A 48 9.95 26.98 -0.98
CA LEU A 48 10.15 27.22 0.46
C LEU A 48 10.78 28.58 0.77
N GLN A 49 11.69 29.05 -0.10
CA GLN A 49 12.40 30.32 0.07
C GLN A 49 11.70 31.51 -0.59
N GLY A 50 10.72 31.25 -1.45
CA GLY A 50 9.97 32.27 -2.17
C GLY A 50 8.90 32.95 -1.30
N GLU A 51 8.35 34.04 -1.80
CA GLU A 51 7.19 34.66 -1.17
C GLU A 51 5.90 33.94 -1.58
N MET A 52 4.85 34.03 -0.75
CA MET A 52 3.55 33.42 -1.06
C MET A 52 2.92 33.93 -2.36
N SER A 53 3.31 35.12 -2.82
CA SER A 53 2.87 35.72 -4.09
C SER A 53 3.61 35.19 -5.32
N ASP A 54 4.72 34.47 -5.13
CA ASP A 54 5.53 34.00 -6.25
C ASP A 54 4.83 32.86 -7.00
N THR A 55 4.67 33.06 -8.31
CA THR A 55 4.06 32.04 -9.16
C THR A 55 5.11 31.03 -9.61
N GLN A 56 5.16 29.86 -8.97
CA GLN A 56 6.09 28.79 -9.31
C GLN A 56 5.38 27.59 -9.96
N VAL A 57 4.90 27.76 -11.20
CA VAL A 57 4.11 26.71 -11.87
C VAL A 57 4.96 25.50 -12.23
N GLY A 58 4.61 24.34 -11.70
CA GLY A 58 5.09 23.04 -12.17
C GLY A 58 6.54 22.69 -11.79
N LEU A 59 7.13 23.39 -10.84
CA LEU A 59 8.50 23.15 -10.38
C LEU A 59 8.65 21.72 -9.82
N GLN A 60 7.75 21.30 -8.92
CA GLN A 60 7.69 19.95 -8.38
C GLN A 60 7.57 18.88 -9.49
N ALA A 61 6.71 19.09 -10.49
CA ALA A 61 6.50 18.14 -11.58
C ALA A 61 7.76 17.94 -12.44
N ARG A 62 8.51 19.02 -12.69
CA ARG A 62 9.79 18.97 -13.42
C ARG A 62 10.86 18.25 -12.60
N LEU A 63 10.96 18.56 -11.31
CA LEU A 63 11.89 17.91 -10.38
C LEU A 63 11.64 16.39 -10.32
N MET A 64 10.39 15.99 -10.11
CA MET A 64 9.98 14.57 -10.11
C MET A 64 10.35 13.88 -11.43
N SER A 65 10.15 14.54 -12.57
CA SER A 65 10.49 13.97 -13.89
C SER A 65 11.99 13.71 -14.05
N LYS A 66 12.83 14.60 -13.50
CA LYS A 66 14.30 14.46 -13.52
C LYS A 66 14.76 13.35 -12.58
N ALA A 67 14.27 13.36 -11.34
CA ALA A 67 14.67 12.38 -10.33
C ALA A 67 14.24 10.95 -10.68
N LEU A 68 12.98 10.75 -11.08
CA LEU A 68 12.45 9.41 -11.40
C LEU A 68 13.20 8.74 -12.56
N ARG A 69 13.71 9.52 -13.52
CA ARG A 69 14.53 9.00 -14.63
C ARG A 69 15.80 8.32 -14.10
N LYS A 70 16.44 8.89 -13.08
CA LYS A 70 17.63 8.32 -12.46
C LYS A 70 17.30 7.19 -11.51
N VAL A 71 16.36 7.43 -10.59
CA VAL A 71 15.96 6.47 -9.55
C VAL A 71 15.46 5.16 -10.16
N THR A 72 14.68 5.21 -11.24
CA THR A 72 14.19 3.98 -11.89
C THR A 72 15.33 3.12 -12.44
N GLY A 73 16.36 3.75 -13.01
CA GLY A 73 17.54 3.06 -13.52
C GLY A 73 18.40 2.48 -12.40
N ALA A 74 18.56 3.21 -11.29
CA ALA A 74 19.27 2.74 -10.11
C ALA A 74 18.53 1.56 -9.46
N ALA A 75 17.23 1.70 -9.20
CA ALA A 75 16.38 0.69 -8.57
C ALA A 75 16.42 -0.66 -9.30
N SER A 76 16.39 -0.63 -10.64
CA SER A 76 16.48 -1.85 -11.44
C SER A 76 17.85 -2.53 -11.33
N LYS A 77 18.94 -1.79 -11.13
CA LYS A 77 20.30 -2.34 -11.01
C LYS A 77 20.59 -2.85 -9.61
N SER A 78 20.07 -2.17 -8.59
CA SER A 78 20.25 -2.52 -7.19
C SER A 78 19.24 -3.54 -6.68
N ASN A 79 18.23 -3.89 -7.49
CA ASN A 79 17.09 -4.70 -7.08
C ASN A 79 16.31 -4.11 -5.88
N THR A 80 16.26 -2.78 -5.79
CA THR A 80 15.56 -2.05 -4.72
C THR A 80 14.15 -1.68 -5.15
N ALA A 81 13.16 -2.00 -4.33
CA ALA A 81 11.80 -1.50 -4.49
C ALA A 81 11.68 -0.05 -3.98
N VAL A 82 11.02 0.81 -4.74
CA VAL A 82 10.73 2.19 -4.32
C VAL A 82 9.23 2.42 -4.28
N LEU A 83 8.71 2.72 -3.09
CA LEU A 83 7.30 2.98 -2.84
C LEU A 83 7.08 4.48 -2.61
N PHE A 84 6.23 5.09 -3.43
CA PHE A 84 5.81 6.48 -3.24
C PHE A 84 4.40 6.53 -2.67
N ILE A 85 4.23 7.18 -1.53
CA ILE A 85 2.91 7.53 -0.99
C ILE A 85 2.50 8.87 -1.60
N ASN A 86 1.24 8.98 -2.01
CA ASN A 86 0.72 10.19 -2.64
C ASN A 86 -0.72 10.45 -2.21
N GLN A 87 -1.11 11.72 -2.30
CA GLN A 87 -2.44 12.18 -1.90
C GLN A 87 -3.29 12.47 -3.14
N LEU A 88 -4.59 12.24 -3.02
CA LEU A 88 -5.57 12.71 -3.99
C LEU A 88 -5.82 14.21 -3.79
N ARG A 89 -6.00 14.91 -4.90
CA ARG A 89 -6.42 16.31 -5.00
C ARG A 89 -7.57 16.37 -6.01
N GLN A 90 -8.44 17.37 -5.86
CA GLN A 90 -9.47 17.64 -6.87
C GLN A 90 -8.96 18.66 -7.87
N LYS A 91 -9.11 18.36 -9.16
CA LYS A 91 -8.83 19.30 -10.24
C LYS A 91 -10.01 20.24 -10.41
N ILE A 92 -9.82 21.50 -10.05
CA ILE A 92 -10.82 22.56 -10.22
C ILE A 92 -11.09 22.76 -11.73
N GLY A 93 -12.36 22.94 -12.10
CA GLY A 93 -12.77 23.27 -13.47
C GLY A 93 -12.98 22.09 -14.42
N VAL A 94 -12.95 20.84 -13.94
CA VAL A 94 -13.32 19.67 -14.75
C VAL A 94 -14.83 19.46 -14.68
N MET A 95 -15.54 19.71 -15.78
CA MET A 95 -16.99 19.49 -15.88
C MET A 95 -17.36 18.06 -16.30
N PHE A 96 -16.44 17.32 -16.93
CA PHE A 96 -16.64 15.94 -17.37
C PHE A 96 -15.38 15.08 -17.17
N GLY A 97 -15.56 13.84 -16.71
CA GLY A 97 -14.48 12.89 -16.43
C GLY A 97 -14.00 12.88 -14.98
N PRO A 98 -13.02 12.02 -14.64
CA PRO A 98 -12.51 11.90 -13.27
C PRO A 98 -11.82 13.21 -12.82
N SER A 99 -12.31 13.78 -11.72
CA SER A 99 -11.79 15.02 -11.12
C SER A 99 -10.61 14.79 -10.17
N GLU A 100 -10.35 13.53 -9.80
CA GLU A 100 -9.25 13.17 -8.90
C GLU A 100 -7.91 13.14 -9.63
N VAL A 101 -6.93 13.85 -9.08
CA VAL A 101 -5.53 13.89 -9.55
C VAL A 101 -4.57 13.66 -8.39
N THR A 102 -3.32 13.31 -8.69
CA THR A 102 -2.25 13.09 -7.70
C THR A 102 -1.20 14.21 -7.80
N ALA A 103 -0.55 14.55 -6.69
CA ALA A 103 0.54 15.53 -6.66
C ALA A 103 1.80 15.04 -7.41
N GLY A 104 2.75 15.94 -7.70
CA GLY A 104 4.01 15.60 -8.36
C GLY A 104 3.95 15.47 -9.90
N GLY A 105 2.87 15.93 -10.52
CA GLY A 105 2.68 15.87 -11.97
C GLY A 105 2.41 14.47 -12.51
N ASN A 106 2.77 14.22 -13.77
CA ASN A 106 2.45 12.96 -14.46
C ASN A 106 3.58 11.93 -14.46
N ALA A 107 4.83 12.32 -14.17
CA ALA A 107 5.99 11.44 -14.30
C ALA A 107 5.83 10.14 -13.51
N LEU A 108 5.45 10.23 -12.23
CA LEU A 108 5.26 9.07 -11.37
C LEU A 108 4.24 8.08 -11.94
N LYS A 109 3.17 8.56 -12.59
CA LYS A 109 2.17 7.69 -13.22
C LYS A 109 2.77 6.84 -14.33
N TYR A 110 3.76 7.34 -15.07
CA TYR A 110 4.41 6.63 -16.17
C TYR A 110 5.53 5.71 -15.69
N TYR A 111 6.36 6.19 -14.77
CA TYR A 111 7.50 5.42 -14.23
C TYR A 111 7.05 4.27 -13.33
N ALA A 112 6.02 4.44 -12.50
CA ALA A 112 5.56 3.39 -11.59
C ALA A 112 5.20 2.08 -12.33
N SER A 113 5.76 0.97 -11.89
CA SER A 113 5.44 -0.37 -12.44
C SER A 113 4.06 -0.85 -11.97
N VAL A 114 3.72 -0.57 -10.72
CA VAL A 114 2.43 -0.87 -10.11
C VAL A 114 1.87 0.41 -9.50
N ARG A 115 0.56 0.61 -9.59
CA ARG A 115 -0.15 1.69 -8.88
C ARG A 115 -1.35 1.11 -8.16
N LEU A 116 -1.48 1.49 -6.91
CA LEU A 116 -2.52 1.05 -5.99
C LEU A 116 -3.39 2.25 -5.62
N ASP A 117 -4.71 2.12 -5.76
CA ASP A 117 -5.70 3.05 -5.21
C ASP A 117 -6.28 2.40 -3.95
N ILE A 118 -5.97 2.97 -2.78
CA ILE A 118 -6.39 2.49 -1.47
C ILE A 118 -7.52 3.36 -0.93
N ARG A 119 -8.64 2.75 -0.54
CA ARG A 119 -9.80 3.45 0.01
C ARG A 119 -10.35 2.73 1.24
N ARG A 120 -10.70 3.50 2.27
CA ARG A 120 -11.55 3.01 3.36
C ARG A 120 -12.98 2.84 2.83
N ILE A 121 -13.52 1.64 2.92
CA ILE A 121 -14.88 1.30 2.48
C ILE A 121 -15.86 1.14 3.65
N GLY A 122 -15.36 1.06 4.89
CA GLY A 122 -16.19 0.95 6.07
C GLY A 122 -15.41 1.00 7.37
N SER A 123 -16.13 0.97 8.49
CA SER A 123 -15.56 0.84 9.83
C SER A 123 -15.71 -0.59 10.32
N LEU A 124 -14.67 -1.15 10.92
CA LEU A 124 -14.77 -2.35 11.72
C LEU A 124 -15.20 -1.92 13.13
N LYS A 125 -16.30 -2.51 13.63
CA LYS A 125 -16.86 -2.17 14.94
C LYS A 125 -16.93 -3.39 15.85
N GLN A 126 -16.63 -3.19 17.13
CA GLN A 126 -16.89 -4.14 18.20
C GLN A 126 -17.87 -3.48 19.18
N GLY A 127 -19.12 -3.91 19.15
CA GLY A 127 -20.20 -3.18 19.82
C GLY A 127 -20.36 -1.77 19.24
N THR A 128 -20.15 -0.74 20.08
CA THR A 128 -20.22 0.67 19.68
C THR A 128 -18.87 1.26 19.26
N GLU A 129 -17.76 0.59 19.57
CA GLU A 129 -16.41 1.11 19.34
C GLU A 129 -15.90 0.80 17.93
N ALA A 130 -15.25 1.77 17.28
CA ALA A 130 -14.59 1.57 16.01
C ALA A 130 -13.15 1.07 16.24
N VAL A 131 -12.93 -0.23 15.99
CA VAL A 131 -11.66 -0.92 16.26
C VAL A 131 -10.76 -1.04 15.03
N GLY A 132 -11.23 -0.59 13.87
CA GLY A 132 -10.45 -0.62 12.64
C GLY A 132 -11.22 -0.13 11.41
N ASN A 133 -10.62 -0.35 10.25
CA ASN A 133 -11.16 0.02 8.95
C ASN A 133 -11.28 -1.19 8.05
N LYS A 134 -12.40 -1.27 7.32
CA LYS A 134 -12.47 -2.09 6.10
C LYS A 134 -11.87 -1.29 4.96
N THR A 135 -10.94 -1.88 4.25
CA THR A 135 -10.11 -1.22 3.24
C THR A 135 -10.17 -2.00 1.94
N ARG A 136 -10.29 -1.29 0.83
CA ARG A 136 -10.18 -1.84 -0.52
C ARG A 136 -8.96 -1.23 -1.20
N VAL A 137 -8.15 -2.08 -1.83
CA VAL A 137 -7.05 -1.67 -2.70
C VAL A 137 -7.34 -2.14 -4.11
N ARG A 138 -7.35 -1.22 -5.07
CA ARG A 138 -7.48 -1.52 -6.50
C ARG A 138 -6.15 -1.32 -7.21
N VAL A 139 -5.75 -2.30 -8.01
CA VAL A 139 -4.55 -2.19 -8.86
C VAL A 139 -4.91 -1.38 -10.12
N VAL A 140 -4.67 -0.07 -10.09
CA VAL A 140 -5.01 0.83 -11.21
C VAL A 140 -3.97 0.85 -12.33
N LYS A 141 -2.78 0.29 -12.08
CA LYS A 141 -1.74 0.03 -13.09
C LYS A 141 -0.94 -1.18 -12.67
N ASN A 142 -0.62 -2.07 -13.60
CA ASN A 142 0.28 -3.19 -13.39
C ASN A 142 1.06 -3.47 -14.68
N LYS A 143 2.40 -3.52 -14.61
CA LYS A 143 3.28 -3.90 -15.72
C LYS A 143 3.76 -5.35 -15.65
N LEU A 144 3.44 -6.07 -14.58
CA LEU A 144 3.97 -7.41 -14.27
C LEU A 144 2.90 -8.51 -14.39
N ALA A 145 1.63 -8.15 -14.19
CA ALA A 145 0.49 -9.06 -14.27
C ALA A 145 -0.76 -8.28 -14.73
N PRO A 146 -1.90 -8.96 -14.97
CA PRO A 146 -3.15 -8.29 -15.35
C PRO A 146 -3.54 -7.18 -14.35
N PRO A 147 -3.85 -5.96 -14.82
CA PRO A 147 -4.28 -4.86 -13.97
C PRO A 147 -5.77 -4.98 -13.57
N PHE A 148 -6.23 -4.04 -12.74
CA PHE A 148 -7.63 -3.82 -12.34
C PHE A 148 -8.25 -4.87 -11.41
N ARG A 149 -7.48 -5.84 -10.95
CA ARG A 149 -7.84 -6.65 -9.78
C ARG A 149 -7.92 -5.77 -8.52
N GLN A 150 -8.69 -6.23 -7.54
CA GLN A 150 -8.88 -5.56 -6.26
C GLN A 150 -8.72 -6.57 -5.12
N ALA A 151 -8.31 -6.06 -3.96
CA ALA A 151 -8.26 -6.80 -2.70
C ALA A 151 -9.01 -6.03 -1.62
N GLU A 152 -9.72 -6.75 -0.77
CA GLU A 152 -10.41 -6.20 0.40
C GLU A 152 -9.87 -6.86 1.65
N PHE A 153 -9.59 -6.04 2.66
CA PHE A 153 -9.03 -6.51 3.92
C PHE A 153 -9.35 -5.56 5.07
N GLU A 154 -9.05 -6.02 6.27
CA GLU A 154 -9.30 -5.29 7.51
C GLU A 154 -7.97 -4.77 8.08
N ILE A 155 -7.93 -3.46 8.36
CA ILE A 155 -6.83 -2.82 9.10
C ILE A 155 -7.33 -2.59 10.53
N VAL A 156 -6.79 -3.34 11.49
CA VAL A 156 -7.11 -3.22 12.91
C VAL A 156 -6.18 -2.21 13.56
N PHE A 157 -6.72 -1.25 14.32
CA PHE A 157 -5.91 -0.22 14.96
C PHE A 157 -4.92 -0.82 15.96
N GLY A 158 -3.69 -0.33 15.96
CA GLY A 158 -2.60 -0.84 16.81
C GLY A 158 -2.05 -2.22 16.41
N ARG A 159 -2.68 -2.94 15.47
CA ARG A 159 -2.21 -4.26 14.99
C ARG A 159 -1.78 -4.25 13.53
N GLY A 160 -2.44 -3.48 12.67
CA GLY A 160 -2.19 -3.46 11.23
C GLY A 160 -3.16 -4.34 10.44
N VAL A 161 -2.73 -4.81 9.26
CA VAL A 161 -3.53 -5.69 8.39
C VAL A 161 -3.72 -7.05 9.07
N SER A 162 -4.95 -7.55 9.13
CA SER A 162 -5.26 -8.84 9.76
C SER A 162 -5.01 -10.00 8.79
N ARG A 163 -3.81 -10.58 8.85
CA ARG A 163 -3.44 -11.74 8.03
C ARG A 163 -4.36 -12.95 8.22
N ALA A 164 -4.75 -13.25 9.47
CA ALA A 164 -5.69 -14.33 9.77
C ALA A 164 -7.09 -14.05 9.20
N GLY A 165 -7.54 -12.80 9.24
CA GLY A 165 -8.82 -12.39 8.64
C GLY A 165 -8.82 -12.54 7.12
N GLU A 166 -7.74 -12.11 6.46
CA GLU A 166 -7.56 -12.27 5.00
C GLU A 166 -7.52 -13.74 4.59
N ALA A 167 -6.73 -14.56 5.30
CA ALA A 167 -6.63 -15.99 5.03
C ALA A 167 -7.97 -16.70 5.21
N LEU A 168 -8.73 -16.35 6.26
CA LEU A 168 -10.07 -16.89 6.50
C LEU A 168 -11.02 -16.57 5.34
N ASP A 169 -11.04 -15.32 4.87
CA ASP A 169 -11.93 -14.89 3.80
C ASP A 169 -11.59 -15.54 2.46
N ALA A 170 -10.31 -15.56 2.09
CA ALA A 170 -9.85 -16.25 0.90
C ALA A 170 -10.15 -17.75 0.98
N ALA A 171 -9.91 -18.39 2.14
CA ALA A 171 -10.19 -19.80 2.34
C ALA A 171 -11.67 -20.16 2.23
N LEU A 172 -12.56 -19.27 2.67
CA LEU A 172 -14.00 -19.44 2.49
C LEU A 172 -14.40 -19.32 1.03
N GLU A 173 -13.84 -18.35 0.31
CA GLU A 173 -14.11 -18.14 -1.11
C GLU A 173 -13.65 -19.34 -1.96
N HIS A 174 -12.48 -19.89 -1.66
CA HIS A 174 -11.89 -21.03 -2.38
C HIS A 174 -12.30 -22.40 -1.81
N GLY A 175 -13.17 -22.45 -0.80
CA GLY A 175 -13.70 -23.70 -0.24
C GLY A 175 -12.73 -24.51 0.63
N PHE A 176 -11.58 -23.95 1.03
CA PHE A 176 -10.66 -24.57 1.99
C PHE A 176 -11.21 -24.55 3.43
N ILE A 177 -12.02 -23.53 3.76
CA ILE A 177 -12.80 -23.47 4.99
C ILE A 177 -14.27 -23.57 4.62
N THR A 178 -15.00 -24.44 5.31
CA THR A 178 -16.45 -24.61 5.13
C THR A 178 -17.22 -23.92 6.24
N ARG A 179 -18.43 -23.48 5.92
CA ARG A 179 -19.35 -22.85 6.87
C ARG A 179 -20.68 -23.61 6.92
N SER A 180 -21.03 -24.13 8.10
CA SER A 180 -22.33 -24.75 8.37
C SER A 180 -23.11 -23.93 9.39
N GLY A 181 -24.10 -23.18 8.93
CA GLY A 181 -24.79 -22.18 9.74
C GLY A 181 -23.80 -21.09 10.23
N SER A 182 -23.66 -20.96 11.55
CA SER A 182 -22.68 -20.06 12.16
C SER A 182 -21.30 -20.68 12.38
N TRP A 183 -21.13 -21.98 12.14
CA TRP A 183 -19.90 -22.71 12.45
C TRP A 183 -18.95 -22.75 11.27
N PHE A 184 -17.66 -22.57 11.55
CA PHE A 184 -16.57 -22.63 10.58
C PHE A 184 -15.74 -23.89 10.81
N SER A 185 -15.29 -24.54 9.74
CA SER A 185 -14.51 -25.77 9.83
C SER A 185 -13.37 -25.80 8.82
N PHE A 186 -12.20 -26.24 9.26
CA PHE A 186 -10.99 -26.41 8.47
C PHE A 186 -10.50 -27.85 8.62
N ALA A 187 -10.32 -28.57 7.50
CA ALA A 187 -9.89 -29.98 7.50
C ALA A 187 -10.64 -30.85 8.54
N ASP A 188 -11.98 -30.79 8.49
CA ASP A 188 -12.90 -31.49 9.40
C ASP A 188 -12.81 -31.13 10.90
N THR A 189 -11.99 -30.14 11.24
CA THR A 189 -11.90 -29.57 12.58
C THR A 189 -12.76 -28.32 12.68
N ASN A 190 -13.60 -28.25 13.70
CA ASN A 190 -14.37 -27.04 13.99
C ASN A 190 -13.45 -25.97 14.59
N ILE A 191 -13.33 -24.84 13.90
CA ILE A 191 -12.41 -23.74 14.26
C ILE A 191 -13.13 -22.58 14.96
N GLY A 192 -14.46 -22.61 15.07
CA GLY A 192 -15.21 -21.62 15.86
C GLY A 192 -16.61 -21.32 15.35
N GLN A 193 -17.39 -20.71 16.25
CA GLN A 193 -18.72 -20.18 15.94
C GLN A 193 -18.63 -18.68 15.64
N GLY A 194 -18.90 -18.31 14.40
CA GLY A 194 -18.78 -16.96 13.89
C GLY A 194 -17.37 -16.64 13.40
N ARG A 195 -17.29 -15.63 12.52
CA ARG A 195 -16.06 -15.20 11.86
C ARG A 195 -14.96 -14.82 12.85
N GLU A 196 -15.34 -14.10 13.92
CA GLU A 196 -14.39 -13.61 14.91
C GLU A 196 -13.72 -14.75 15.70
N ALA A 197 -14.50 -15.76 16.10
CA ALA A 197 -13.96 -16.94 16.78
C ALA A 197 -13.03 -17.74 15.86
N ALA A 198 -13.41 -17.94 14.60
CA ALA A 198 -12.57 -18.61 13.61
C ALA A 198 -11.26 -17.85 13.35
N ARG A 199 -11.32 -16.51 13.26
CA ARG A 199 -10.13 -15.65 13.13
C ARG A 199 -9.22 -15.80 14.35
N ALA A 200 -9.77 -15.70 15.56
CA ALA A 200 -9.00 -15.83 16.80
C ALA A 200 -8.36 -17.24 16.93
N TRP A 201 -9.02 -18.29 16.43
CA TRP A 201 -8.45 -19.62 16.37
C TRP A 201 -7.25 -19.68 15.41
N LEU A 202 -7.35 -19.09 14.21
CA LEU A 202 -6.22 -19.01 13.27
C LEU A 202 -5.05 -18.17 13.83
N GLU A 203 -5.34 -17.09 14.55
CA GLU A 203 -4.32 -16.28 15.24
C GLU A 203 -3.59 -17.07 16.34
N SER A 204 -4.26 -18.01 17.01
CA SER A 204 -3.65 -18.84 18.05
C SER A 204 -2.99 -20.13 17.56
N HIS A 205 -3.15 -20.48 16.27
CA HIS A 205 -2.57 -21.66 15.62
C HIS A 205 -1.76 -21.27 14.38
N PRO A 206 -0.59 -20.63 14.55
CA PRO A 206 0.19 -20.07 13.45
C PRO A 206 0.61 -21.14 12.42
N GLU A 207 0.89 -22.37 12.84
CA GLU A 207 1.21 -23.48 11.93
C GLU A 207 0.04 -23.86 11.00
N GLN A 208 -1.20 -23.78 11.50
CA GLN A 208 -2.40 -24.02 10.71
C GLN A 208 -2.68 -22.86 9.76
N LEU A 209 -2.45 -21.62 10.23
CA LEU A 209 -2.54 -20.43 9.39
C LEU A 209 -1.53 -20.49 8.23
N GLU A 210 -0.28 -20.85 8.48
CA GLU A 210 0.72 -21.02 7.41
C GLU A 210 0.30 -22.11 6.43
N THR A 211 -0.12 -23.28 6.94
CA THR A 211 -0.60 -24.38 6.08
C THR A 211 -1.76 -23.95 5.19
N LEU A 212 -2.70 -23.16 5.72
CA LEU A 212 -3.82 -22.63 4.95
C LEU A 212 -3.36 -21.63 3.88
N VAL A 213 -2.46 -20.71 4.24
CA VAL A 213 -1.89 -19.72 3.31
C VAL A 213 -1.13 -20.40 2.18
N ASP A 214 -0.32 -21.41 2.47
CA ASP A 214 0.41 -22.16 1.45
C ASP A 214 -0.53 -22.87 0.47
N ARG A 215 -1.62 -23.46 0.97
CA ARG A 215 -2.67 -24.07 0.13
C ARG A 215 -3.36 -23.04 -0.77
N LEU A 216 -3.63 -21.84 -0.25
CA LEU A 216 -4.22 -20.75 -1.02
C LEU A 216 -3.28 -20.25 -2.13
N LEU A 217 -1.98 -20.14 -1.84
CA LEU A 217 -0.99 -19.64 -2.81
C LEU A 217 -0.60 -20.69 -3.86
N SER A 218 -0.63 -21.98 -3.51
CA SER A 218 -0.30 -23.09 -4.42
C SER A 218 -1.43 -23.49 -5.37
N ASN A 219 -2.67 -23.07 -5.06
CA ASN A 219 -3.83 -23.18 -5.95
C ASN A 219 -4.27 -21.77 -6.39
N PRO A 220 -3.45 -21.03 -7.16
CA PRO A 220 -3.92 -19.77 -7.73
C PRO A 220 -5.06 -20.12 -8.68
N SER A 221 -6.26 -19.63 -8.38
CA SER A 221 -7.37 -19.68 -9.32
C SER A 221 -6.95 -18.91 -10.57
N ASP A 222 -7.10 -19.55 -11.75
CA ASP A 222 -6.87 -18.92 -13.06
C ASP A 222 -7.56 -17.53 -13.18
#